data_AF-A0A7C6R7S3-F1
#
_entry.id   AF-A0A7C6R7S3-F1
#
_cell.length_a   1.000
_cell.length_b   1.000
_cell.length_c   1.000
_cell.angle_alpha   90.00
_cell.angle_beta   90.00
_cell.angle_gamma   90.00
#
_symmetry.space_group_name_H-M   'P 1'
#
loop_
_entity.id
_entity.type
_entity.pdbx_description
1 polymer ?
#
loop_
_entity_poly.entity_id
_entity_poly.type
_entity_poly.pdbx_seq_one_letter_code
_entity_poly.pdbx_strand_id
1 'polypeptide(L)'
;HWGFVPIMQVQLTELGYISIAAPLFAAVLAQAGAVTAVLIRTKDAKRKQLAAPAAISGFLAGITGPAIYGINLPLKRPFIFGVVGGAIGGAITAIGGAATTVFVVPSGLAIPAALGHGGFSMFLIGIVVAIVIAFVLTLLFGVKEEIVSPAATTVASPFDGTVIPLSQVNDPAFASGSLGKGVAVVPADGIVQSPVDGEVVAVFPTGHAIGLRSADGAEILIHVGINTVQLGGEHFTNKAVKGQKVARGDILSEFDRHAILAAGYDLTSPVIVTNGAAFPEIDGVAEGAVTAGETLFRATENAAAKQNQ
;
A
#
# COMPACT_ATOMS: atom_id res chain seq x y z
N HIS A 1 -25.21 -3.51 -21.52
CA HIS A 1 -25.52 -3.26 -22.94
C HIS A 1 -25.71 -4.55 -23.73
N TRP A 2 -24.83 -5.56 -23.60
CA TRP A 2 -24.97 -6.84 -24.33
C TRP A 2 -26.30 -7.59 -24.16
N GLY A 3 -26.93 -7.54 -22.99
CA GLY A 3 -28.24 -8.18 -22.75
C GLY A 3 -29.40 -7.59 -23.58
N PHE A 4 -29.24 -6.40 -24.17
CA PHE A 4 -30.28 -5.75 -24.98
C PHE A 4 -30.14 -6.04 -26.48
N VAL A 5 -29.08 -6.74 -26.91
CA VAL A 5 -28.82 -6.99 -28.34
C VAL A 5 -30.00 -7.67 -29.06
N PRO A 6 -30.67 -8.70 -28.50
CA PRO A 6 -31.84 -9.30 -29.16
C PRO A 6 -32.97 -8.29 -29.41
N ILE A 7 -33.24 -7.42 -28.44
CA ILE A 7 -34.28 -6.37 -28.56
C ILE A 7 -33.88 -5.35 -29.63
N MET A 8 -32.60 -5.00 -29.71
CA MET A 8 -32.09 -4.08 -30.74
C MET A 8 -32.26 -4.66 -32.15
N GLN A 9 -32.03 -5.96 -32.33
CA GLN A 9 -32.22 -6.63 -33.61
C GLN A 9 -33.69 -6.64 -34.05
N VAL A 10 -34.60 -6.90 -33.11
CA VAL A 10 -36.06 -6.81 -33.37
C VAL A 10 -36.44 -5.39 -33.77
N GLN A 11 -36.03 -4.38 -33.01
CA GLN A 11 -36.32 -2.97 -33.34
C GLN A 11 -35.76 -2.57 -34.71
N LEU A 12 -34.54 -2.98 -35.04
CA LEU A 12 -33.96 -2.67 -36.34
C LEU A 12 -34.75 -3.30 -37.50
N THR A 13 -35.25 -4.53 -37.30
CA THR A 13 -35.99 -5.27 -38.34
C THR A 13 -37.41 -4.72 -38.52
N GLU A 14 -38.10 -4.40 -37.43
CA GLU A 14 -39.51 -4.00 -37.45
C GLU A 14 -39.70 -2.49 -37.62
N LEU A 15 -38.81 -1.68 -37.02
CA LEU A 15 -38.94 -0.21 -36.97
C LEU A 15 -37.92 0.50 -37.87
N GLY A 16 -36.87 -0.18 -38.30
CA GLY A 16 -35.76 0.43 -39.07
C GLY A 16 -34.80 1.27 -38.23
N TYR A 17 -34.99 1.33 -36.91
CA TYR A 17 -34.14 2.06 -35.97
C TYR A 17 -34.11 1.40 -34.59
N ILE A 18 -33.11 1.77 -33.78
CA ILE A 18 -32.84 1.20 -32.46
C ILE A 18 -32.93 2.32 -31.42
N SER A 19 -34.11 2.46 -30.82
CA SER A 19 -34.41 3.50 -29.82
C SER A 19 -33.58 3.37 -28.54
N ILE A 20 -33.27 2.14 -28.12
CA ILE A 20 -32.49 1.88 -26.90
C ILE A 20 -30.97 2.04 -27.11
N ALA A 21 -30.49 2.08 -28.35
CA ALA A 21 -29.06 2.18 -28.63
C ALA A 21 -28.49 3.55 -28.23
N ALA A 22 -29.17 4.64 -28.57
CA ALA A 22 -28.65 5.99 -28.30
C ALA A 22 -28.46 6.28 -26.79
N PRO A 23 -29.40 5.94 -25.88
CA PRO A 23 -29.17 6.08 -24.44
C PRO A 23 -27.98 5.27 -23.89
N LEU A 24 -27.61 4.16 -24.53
CA LEU A 24 -26.49 3.33 -24.07
C LEU A 24 -25.12 3.98 -24.31
N PHE A 25 -24.99 4.93 -25.24
CA PHE A 25 -23.76 5.71 -25.40
C PHE A 25 -23.44 6.49 -24.15
N ALA A 26 -24.45 7.10 -23.52
CA ALA A 26 -24.28 7.83 -22.27
C ALA A 26 -23.74 6.91 -21.16
N ALA A 27 -24.27 5.69 -21.03
CA ALA A 27 -23.81 4.73 -20.04
C ALA A 27 -22.37 4.27 -20.27
N VAL A 28 -21.98 3.97 -21.52
CA VAL A 28 -20.62 3.53 -21.85
C VAL A 28 -19.60 4.66 -21.65
N LEU A 29 -19.89 5.84 -22.17
CA LEU A 29 -18.98 6.98 -22.10
C LEU A 29 -18.90 7.58 -20.69
N ALA A 30 -19.96 7.46 -19.88
CA ALA A 30 -19.89 7.81 -18.46
C ALA A 30 -18.89 6.92 -17.68
N GLN A 31 -18.85 5.62 -17.95
CA GLN A 31 -17.87 4.72 -17.32
C GLN A 31 -16.44 5.08 -17.74
N ALA A 32 -16.23 5.45 -19.01
CA ALA A 32 -14.94 5.94 -19.49
C ALA A 32 -14.55 7.28 -18.81
N GLY A 33 -15.51 8.21 -18.65
CA GLY A 33 -15.32 9.46 -17.91
C GLY A 33 -14.93 9.25 -16.45
N ALA A 34 -15.58 8.31 -15.76
CA ALA A 34 -15.20 7.94 -14.39
C ALA A 34 -13.76 7.40 -14.32
N VAL A 35 -13.34 6.51 -15.24
CA VAL A 35 -11.95 6.01 -15.26
C VAL A 35 -10.94 7.13 -15.53
N THR A 36 -11.23 8.08 -16.41
CA THR A 36 -10.34 9.23 -16.65
C THR A 36 -10.17 10.08 -15.38
N ALA A 37 -11.23 10.28 -14.61
CA ALA A 37 -11.11 10.96 -13.32
C ALA A 37 -10.24 10.17 -12.32
N VAL A 38 -10.35 8.83 -12.32
CA VAL A 38 -9.47 7.98 -11.52
C VAL A 38 -8.01 8.09 -11.98
N LEU A 39 -7.74 8.09 -13.28
CA LEU A 39 -6.40 8.26 -13.86
C LEU A 39 -5.73 9.56 -13.38
N ILE A 40 -6.48 10.65 -13.35
CA ILE A 40 -5.99 11.97 -12.93
C ILE A 40 -5.76 12.01 -11.41
N ARG A 41 -6.69 11.45 -10.61
CA ARG A 41 -6.68 11.59 -9.16
C ARG A 41 -5.85 10.54 -8.41
N THR A 42 -5.67 9.34 -8.96
CA THR A 42 -4.96 8.26 -8.27
C THR A 42 -3.45 8.56 -8.19
N LYS A 43 -2.82 8.24 -7.06
CA LYS A 43 -1.36 8.28 -6.89
C LYS A 43 -0.69 6.91 -7.13
N ASP A 44 -1.48 5.84 -7.05
CA ASP A 44 -1.04 4.46 -7.27
C ASP A 44 -0.56 4.24 -8.71
N ALA A 45 0.70 3.83 -8.86
CA ALA A 45 1.36 3.64 -10.16
C ALA A 45 0.73 2.50 -10.99
N LYS A 46 0.39 1.38 -10.35
CA LYS A 46 -0.28 0.24 -11.01
C LYS A 46 -1.66 0.64 -11.51
N ARG A 47 -2.41 1.38 -10.69
CA ARG A 47 -3.73 1.88 -11.08
C ARG A 47 -3.64 2.88 -12.24
N LYS A 48 -2.63 3.77 -12.27
CA LYS A 48 -2.39 4.66 -13.44
C LYS A 48 -2.12 3.88 -14.72
N GLN A 49 -1.25 2.87 -14.66
CA GLN A 49 -0.90 2.04 -15.82
C GLN A 49 -2.11 1.31 -16.40
N LEU A 50 -3.06 0.88 -15.56
CA LEU A 50 -4.30 0.25 -15.99
C LEU A 50 -5.33 1.27 -16.49
N ALA A 51 -5.41 2.45 -15.87
CA ALA A 51 -6.43 3.46 -16.16
C ALA A 51 -6.27 4.15 -17.51
N ALA A 52 -5.05 4.45 -17.94
CA ALA A 52 -4.81 5.09 -19.22
C ALA A 52 -5.33 4.28 -20.43
N PRO A 53 -4.92 3.01 -20.64
CA PRO A 53 -5.44 2.22 -21.76
C PRO A 53 -6.93 1.91 -21.62
N ALA A 54 -7.44 1.73 -20.40
CA ALA A 54 -8.86 1.49 -20.15
C ALA A 54 -9.73 2.71 -20.51
N ALA A 55 -9.29 3.93 -20.19
CA ALA A 55 -9.98 5.16 -20.56
C ALA A 55 -10.03 5.33 -22.08
N ILE A 56 -8.89 5.21 -22.76
CA ILE A 56 -8.80 5.35 -24.22
C ILE A 56 -9.69 4.32 -24.93
N SER A 57 -9.59 3.06 -24.52
CA SER A 57 -10.37 1.96 -25.08
C SER A 57 -11.87 2.12 -24.83
N GLY A 58 -12.25 2.58 -23.63
CA GLY A 58 -13.63 2.88 -23.27
C GLY A 58 -14.22 4.04 -24.10
N PHE A 59 -13.48 5.12 -24.29
CA PHE A 59 -13.94 6.27 -25.08
C PHE A 59 -14.01 5.96 -26.58
N LEU A 60 -12.98 5.36 -27.15
CA LEU A 60 -12.88 5.21 -28.61
C LEU A 60 -13.64 3.97 -29.10
N ALA A 61 -13.42 2.82 -28.45
CA ALA A 61 -13.91 1.53 -28.92
C ALA A 61 -15.15 1.03 -28.15
N GLY A 62 -15.53 1.70 -27.05
CA GLY A 62 -16.65 1.25 -26.20
C GLY A 62 -16.32 0.00 -25.38
N ILE A 63 -15.05 -0.40 -25.31
CA ILE A 63 -14.62 -1.59 -24.58
C ILE A 63 -14.55 -1.24 -23.08
N THR A 64 -15.58 -1.66 -22.36
CA THR A 64 -15.78 -1.30 -20.94
C THR A 64 -15.26 -2.33 -19.95
N GLY A 65 -14.85 -3.53 -20.39
CA GLY A 65 -14.36 -4.59 -19.50
C GLY A 65 -13.20 -4.13 -18.60
N PRO A 66 -12.09 -3.60 -19.16
CA PRO A 66 -10.96 -3.09 -18.36
C PRO A 66 -11.35 -1.91 -17.46
N ALA A 67 -12.23 -1.03 -17.94
CA ALA A 67 -12.68 0.15 -17.21
C ALA A 67 -13.56 -0.21 -16.00
N ILE A 68 -14.56 -1.07 -16.21
CA ILE A 68 -15.51 -1.48 -15.18
C ILE A 68 -14.84 -2.43 -14.19
N TYR A 69 -14.33 -3.56 -14.65
CA TYR A 69 -13.85 -4.61 -13.76
C TYR A 69 -12.44 -4.34 -13.23
N GLY A 70 -11.60 -3.65 -14.01
CA GLY A 70 -10.24 -3.34 -13.58
C GLY A 70 -10.14 -2.15 -12.63
N ILE A 71 -11.11 -1.23 -12.66
CA ILE A 71 -10.96 0.09 -12.00
C ILE A 71 -12.23 0.53 -11.28
N ASN A 72 -13.32 0.80 -12.00
CA ASN A 72 -14.47 1.46 -11.43
C ASN A 72 -15.18 0.62 -10.37
N LEU A 73 -15.40 -0.67 -10.65
CA LEU A 73 -16.12 -1.59 -9.78
C LEU A 73 -15.31 -1.90 -8.49
N PRO A 74 -13.99 -2.20 -8.54
CA PRO A 74 -13.17 -2.30 -7.33
C PRO A 74 -13.22 -1.07 -6.43
N LEU A 75 -13.25 0.13 -7.01
CA LEU A 75 -13.33 1.38 -6.26
C LEU A 75 -14.74 1.75 -5.78
N LYS A 76 -15.78 1.02 -6.23
CA LYS A 76 -17.21 1.18 -5.93
C LYS A 76 -17.81 2.54 -6.33
N ARG A 77 -17.30 3.64 -5.78
CA ARG A 77 -17.79 4.99 -6.01
C ARG A 77 -17.69 5.43 -7.48
N PRO A 78 -16.54 5.26 -8.18
CA PRO A 78 -16.45 5.62 -9.59
C PRO A 78 -17.47 4.86 -10.45
N PHE A 79 -17.72 3.58 -10.15
CA PHE A 79 -18.75 2.80 -10.82
C PHE A 79 -20.15 3.39 -10.62
N ILE A 80 -20.52 3.69 -9.37
CA ILE A 80 -21.81 4.31 -9.02
C ILE A 80 -21.97 5.65 -9.74
N PHE A 81 -20.94 6.50 -9.73
CA PHE A 81 -21.00 7.80 -10.41
C PHE A 81 -21.13 7.67 -11.93
N GLY A 82 -20.47 6.68 -12.53
CA GLY A 82 -20.66 6.31 -13.93
C GLY A 82 -22.10 5.86 -14.23
N VAL A 83 -22.74 5.11 -13.32
CA VAL A 83 -24.15 4.72 -13.44
C VAL A 83 -25.07 5.93 -13.34
N VAL A 84 -24.84 6.83 -12.39
CA VAL A 84 -25.63 8.06 -12.22
C VAL A 84 -25.52 8.96 -13.45
N GLY A 85 -24.30 9.22 -13.93
CA GLY A 85 -24.08 9.99 -15.15
C GLY A 85 -24.74 9.33 -16.36
N GLY A 86 -24.56 8.02 -16.52
CA GLY A 86 -25.18 7.24 -17.60
C GLY A 86 -26.70 7.29 -17.58
N ALA A 87 -27.33 7.21 -16.41
CA ALA A 87 -28.78 7.29 -16.26
C ALA A 87 -29.32 8.67 -16.64
N ILE A 88 -28.71 9.75 -16.15
CA ILE A 88 -29.12 11.12 -16.44
C ILE A 88 -28.93 11.44 -17.93
N GLY A 89 -27.75 11.14 -18.48
CA GLY A 89 -27.48 11.37 -19.89
C GLY A 89 -28.33 10.48 -20.81
N GLY A 90 -28.56 9.23 -20.43
CA GLY A 90 -29.45 8.33 -21.15
C GLY A 90 -30.89 8.82 -21.19
N ALA A 91 -31.40 9.38 -20.08
CA ALA A 91 -32.72 9.98 -20.01
C ALA A 91 -32.84 11.22 -20.93
N ILE A 92 -31.83 12.11 -20.92
CA ILE A 92 -31.79 13.28 -21.82
C ILE A 92 -31.83 12.83 -23.28
N THR A 93 -31.01 11.85 -23.64
CA THR A 93 -30.99 11.26 -24.98
C THR A 93 -32.34 10.66 -25.37
N ALA A 94 -32.99 9.93 -24.45
CA ALA A 94 -34.28 9.30 -24.68
C ALA A 94 -35.42 10.32 -24.85
N ILE A 95 -35.43 11.40 -24.05
CA ILE A 95 -36.39 12.52 -24.18
C ILE A 95 -36.26 13.17 -25.57
N GLY A 96 -35.03 13.26 -26.10
CA GLY A 96 -34.78 13.74 -27.45
C GLY A 96 -35.26 12.80 -28.56
N GLY A 97 -35.70 11.58 -28.25
CA GLY A 97 -36.12 10.58 -29.23
C GLY A 97 -35.00 10.10 -30.15
N ALA A 98 -33.74 10.28 -29.76
CA ALA A 98 -32.60 9.87 -30.57
C ALA A 98 -32.53 8.34 -30.69
N ALA A 99 -32.17 7.86 -31.87
CA ALA A 99 -32.02 6.43 -32.16
C ALA A 99 -30.88 6.22 -33.16
N THR A 100 -30.40 4.98 -33.28
CA THR A 100 -29.46 4.62 -34.35
C THR A 100 -30.19 3.82 -35.42
N THR A 101 -29.87 4.02 -36.69
CA THR A 101 -30.45 3.26 -37.82
C THR A 101 -29.61 2.03 -38.19
N VAL A 102 -28.48 1.86 -37.52
CA VAL A 102 -27.57 0.72 -37.67
C VAL A 102 -27.16 0.22 -36.30
N PHE A 103 -26.84 -1.08 -36.22
CA PHE A 103 -26.27 -1.65 -35.01
C PHE A 103 -24.80 -1.22 -34.88
N VAL A 104 -24.47 -0.62 -33.74
CA VAL A 104 -23.11 -0.21 -33.40
C VAL A 104 -22.82 -0.50 -31.93
N VAL A 105 -21.54 -0.76 -31.63
CA VAL A 105 -21.07 -0.77 -30.25
C VAL A 105 -21.02 0.68 -29.76
N PRO A 106 -21.75 1.04 -28.68
CA PRO A 106 -21.76 2.42 -28.20
C PRO A 106 -20.35 2.88 -27.83
N SER A 107 -19.87 3.91 -28.51
CA SER A 107 -18.50 4.41 -28.38
C SER A 107 -18.39 5.82 -28.98
N GLY A 108 -17.28 6.51 -28.74
CA GLY A 108 -17.03 7.82 -29.35
C GLY A 108 -16.97 7.74 -30.88
N LEU A 109 -16.36 6.68 -31.43
CA LEU A 109 -16.26 6.48 -32.88
C LEU A 109 -17.62 6.17 -33.54
N ALA A 110 -18.58 5.66 -32.77
CA ALA A 110 -19.90 5.31 -33.25
C ALA A 110 -20.94 6.43 -33.13
N ILE A 111 -20.57 7.63 -32.62
CA ILE A 111 -21.48 8.77 -32.49
C ILE A 111 -22.21 9.13 -33.80
N PRO A 112 -21.56 9.10 -34.99
CA PRO A 112 -22.25 9.38 -36.25
C PRO A 112 -23.40 8.43 -36.59
N ALA A 113 -23.47 7.24 -35.96
CA ALA A 113 -24.55 6.28 -36.20
C ALA A 113 -25.93 6.74 -35.67
N ALA A 114 -25.96 7.79 -34.85
CA ALA A 114 -27.19 8.45 -34.40
C ALA A 114 -27.62 9.62 -35.30
N LEU A 115 -26.87 9.91 -36.38
CA LEU A 115 -27.25 10.94 -37.35
C LEU A 115 -28.48 10.49 -38.14
N GLY A 116 -29.42 11.42 -38.35
CA GLY A 116 -30.57 11.21 -39.23
C GLY A 116 -31.82 10.62 -38.57
N HIS A 117 -31.83 10.34 -37.26
CA HIS A 117 -33.04 9.88 -36.57
C HIS A 117 -33.20 10.48 -35.15
N GLY A 118 -34.26 11.28 -34.97
CA GLY A 118 -34.58 11.93 -33.70
C GLY A 118 -33.71 13.14 -33.36
N GLY A 119 -33.70 13.52 -32.08
CA GLY A 119 -33.01 14.71 -31.57
C GLY A 119 -31.50 14.48 -31.37
N PHE A 120 -30.72 14.55 -32.45
CA PHE A 120 -29.25 14.42 -32.39
C PHE A 120 -28.58 15.41 -31.43
N SER A 121 -29.10 16.63 -31.31
CA SER A 121 -28.59 17.62 -30.34
C SER A 121 -28.77 17.15 -28.90
N MET A 122 -29.93 16.59 -28.56
CA MET A 122 -30.20 16.04 -27.23
C MET A 122 -29.36 14.81 -26.93
N PHE A 123 -29.06 14.00 -27.95
CA PHE A 123 -28.10 12.88 -27.84
C PHE A 123 -26.69 13.36 -27.47
N LEU A 124 -26.17 14.38 -28.16
CA LEU A 124 -24.86 14.95 -27.82
C LEU A 124 -24.83 15.56 -26.42
N ILE A 125 -25.88 16.32 -26.06
CA ILE A 125 -26.02 16.90 -24.72
C ILE A 125 -26.06 15.78 -23.66
N GLY A 126 -26.84 14.73 -23.89
CA GLY A 126 -26.94 13.58 -22.99
C GLY A 126 -25.59 12.89 -22.77
N ILE A 127 -24.82 12.66 -23.84
CA ILE A 127 -23.46 12.11 -23.74
C ILE A 127 -22.55 13.02 -22.93
N VAL A 128 -22.50 14.31 -23.25
CA VAL A 128 -21.62 15.26 -22.55
C VAL A 128 -21.98 15.34 -21.08
N VAL A 129 -23.27 15.45 -20.75
CA VAL A 129 -23.76 15.46 -19.36
C VAL A 129 -23.38 14.17 -18.64
N ALA A 130 -23.52 13.01 -19.28
CA ALA A 130 -23.14 11.73 -18.68
C ALA A 130 -21.66 11.67 -18.30
N ILE A 131 -20.80 12.07 -19.24
CA ILE A 131 -19.35 12.12 -19.05
C ILE A 131 -18.99 13.10 -17.93
N VAL A 132 -19.53 14.33 -17.98
CA VAL A 132 -19.23 15.39 -17.03
C VAL A 132 -19.66 15.00 -15.61
N ILE A 133 -20.87 14.47 -15.43
CA ILE A 133 -21.35 14.03 -14.11
C ILE A 133 -20.46 12.91 -13.57
N ALA A 134 -20.20 11.88 -14.37
CA ALA A 134 -19.37 10.75 -13.94
C ALA A 134 -17.94 11.18 -13.63
N PHE A 135 -17.36 12.06 -14.46
CA PHE A 135 -16.02 12.60 -14.28
C PHE A 135 -15.93 13.47 -13.02
N VAL A 136 -16.78 14.47 -12.87
CA VAL A 136 -16.72 15.43 -11.75
C VAL A 136 -16.98 14.74 -10.41
N LEU A 137 -18.02 13.90 -10.31
CA LEU A 137 -18.30 13.18 -9.07
C LEU A 137 -17.15 12.23 -8.70
N THR A 138 -16.56 11.57 -9.68
CA THR A 138 -15.41 10.69 -9.45
C THR A 138 -14.17 11.47 -9.08
N LEU A 139 -13.94 12.61 -9.73
CA LEU A 139 -12.81 13.49 -9.46
C LEU A 139 -12.92 14.11 -8.07
N LEU A 140 -14.12 14.36 -7.54
CA LEU A 140 -14.31 14.96 -6.21
C LEU A 140 -14.40 13.91 -5.09
N PHE A 141 -15.08 12.79 -5.33
CA PHE A 141 -15.47 11.85 -4.28
C PHE A 141 -15.12 10.38 -4.57
N GLY A 142 -14.69 10.07 -5.80
CA GLY A 142 -14.56 8.70 -6.30
C GLY A 142 -13.31 7.98 -5.85
N VAL A 143 -12.19 8.70 -5.70
CA VAL A 143 -10.95 8.15 -5.16
C VAL A 143 -10.83 8.62 -3.71
N LYS A 144 -11.24 7.74 -2.79
CA LYS A 144 -10.87 7.87 -1.38
C LYS A 144 -9.40 7.48 -1.30
N GLU A 145 -8.53 8.42 -0.93
CA GLU A 145 -7.16 8.05 -0.56
C GLU A 145 -7.30 7.14 0.67
N GLU A 146 -7.03 5.85 0.52
CA GLU A 146 -6.67 5.07 1.68
C GLU A 146 -5.32 5.62 2.14
N ILE A 147 -5.37 6.39 3.23
CA ILE A 147 -4.19 6.62 4.06
C ILE A 147 -3.86 5.24 4.61
N VAL A 148 -3.08 4.46 3.86
CA VAL A 148 -2.42 3.29 4.41
C VAL A 148 -1.48 3.89 5.45
N SER A 149 -1.88 3.86 6.72
CA SER A 149 -0.92 4.07 7.80
C SER A 149 0.17 3.04 7.53
N PRO A 150 1.44 3.46 7.33
CA PRO A 150 2.51 2.52 7.10
C PRO A 150 2.48 1.48 8.24
N ALA A 151 2.53 0.20 7.87
CA ALA A 151 2.64 -0.85 8.88
C ALA A 151 3.90 -0.54 9.70
N ALA A 152 3.78 -0.59 11.03
CA ALA A 152 4.90 -0.24 11.90
C ALA A 152 5.20 -1.43 12.80
N THR A 153 6.45 -1.88 12.79
CA THR A 153 6.92 -2.90 13.71
C THR A 153 7.22 -2.23 15.05
N THR A 154 6.56 -2.68 16.11
CA THR A 154 6.90 -2.23 17.47
C THR A 154 8.05 -3.08 17.97
N VAL A 155 9.19 -2.44 18.28
CA VAL A 155 10.37 -3.09 18.82
C VAL A 155 10.41 -2.83 20.32
N ALA A 156 10.42 -3.89 21.12
CA ALA A 156 10.52 -3.80 22.57
C ALA A 156 11.97 -3.64 23.05
N SER A 157 12.17 -3.30 24.31
CA SER A 157 13.48 -3.38 24.93
C SER A 157 13.85 -4.85 25.15
N PRO A 158 15.02 -5.31 24.70
CA PRO A 158 15.51 -6.65 25.00
C PRO A 158 16.17 -6.75 26.39
N PHE A 159 16.31 -5.62 27.10
CA PHE A 159 16.97 -5.52 28.41
C PHE A 159 16.13 -4.72 29.40
N ASP A 160 16.30 -4.99 30.69
CA ASP A 160 16.10 -3.97 31.73
C ASP A 160 17.29 -3.00 31.67
N GLY A 161 17.07 -1.69 31.75
CA GLY A 161 18.19 -0.74 31.70
C GLY A 161 17.82 0.71 31.46
N THR A 162 18.79 1.46 30.92
CA THR A 162 18.61 2.88 30.57
C THR A 162 18.83 3.07 29.09
N VAL A 163 17.85 3.67 28.40
CA VAL A 163 17.92 4.02 26.98
C VAL A 163 18.78 5.25 26.78
N ILE A 164 19.69 5.19 25.82
CA ILE A 164 20.48 6.32 25.33
C ILE A 164 20.38 6.41 23.80
N PRO A 165 20.44 7.62 23.21
CA PRO A 165 20.44 7.76 21.76
C PRO A 165 21.72 7.17 21.17
N LEU A 166 21.63 6.63 19.94
CA LEU A 166 22.80 6.08 19.25
C LEU A 166 23.97 7.06 19.17
N SER A 167 23.70 8.36 19.03
CA SER A 167 24.73 9.40 18.98
C SER A 167 25.61 9.52 20.23
N GLN A 168 25.21 8.91 21.36
CA GLN A 168 25.99 8.84 22.59
C GLN A 168 26.76 7.52 22.75
N VAL A 169 26.61 6.57 21.82
CA VAL A 169 27.36 5.31 21.81
C VAL A 169 28.80 5.57 21.42
N ASN A 170 29.76 5.01 22.18
CA ASN A 170 31.19 5.16 21.92
C ASN A 170 31.71 4.23 20.80
N ASP A 171 31.00 4.20 19.68
CA ASP A 171 31.36 3.49 18.46
C ASP A 171 30.86 4.28 17.23
N PRO A 172 31.74 4.74 16.33
CA PRO A 172 31.34 5.58 15.20
C PRO A 172 30.35 4.92 14.21
N ALA A 173 30.39 3.59 14.06
CA ALA A 173 29.51 2.89 13.13
C ALA A 173 28.07 2.88 13.65
N PHE A 174 27.88 2.66 14.96
CA PHE A 174 26.58 2.79 15.60
C PHE A 174 26.15 4.25 15.75
N ALA A 175 27.02 5.14 16.21
CA ALA A 175 26.68 6.53 16.50
C ALA A 175 26.25 7.34 15.27
N SER A 176 26.81 7.02 14.11
CA SER A 176 26.38 7.59 12.83
C SER A 176 25.02 7.08 12.34
N GLY A 177 24.53 5.96 12.88
CA GLY A 177 23.35 5.24 12.38
C GLY A 177 23.58 4.60 10.99
N SER A 178 24.83 4.42 10.57
CA SER A 178 25.18 3.81 9.29
C SER A 178 24.86 2.30 9.22
N LEU A 179 24.93 1.62 10.37
CA LEU A 179 24.56 0.20 10.49
C LEU A 179 23.04 -0.01 10.62
N GLY A 180 22.28 1.04 10.91
CA GLY A 180 20.84 0.97 11.12
C GLY A 180 20.30 2.10 11.99
N LYS A 181 18.97 2.21 12.03
CA LYS A 181 18.26 3.16 12.90
C LYS A 181 17.82 2.48 14.18
N GLY A 182 17.94 3.15 15.32
CA GLY A 182 17.50 2.60 16.60
C GLY A 182 18.02 3.42 17.76
N VAL A 183 18.22 2.74 18.89
CA VAL A 183 18.79 3.29 20.12
C VAL A 183 19.79 2.30 20.73
N ALA A 184 20.48 2.72 21.78
CA ALA A 184 21.22 1.80 22.64
C ALA A 184 20.58 1.74 24.02
N VAL A 185 20.76 0.61 24.70
CA VAL A 185 20.36 0.44 26.09
C VAL A 185 21.62 0.09 26.88
N VAL A 186 21.79 0.69 28.06
CA VAL A 186 22.79 0.27 29.04
C VAL A 186 22.11 -0.75 29.96
N PRO A 187 22.41 -2.07 29.83
CA PRO A 187 21.69 -3.10 30.57
C PRO A 187 21.95 -3.04 32.08
N ALA A 188 20.89 -3.23 32.85
CA ALA A 188 20.92 -3.35 34.30
C ALA A 188 21.23 -4.78 34.73
N ASP A 189 20.84 -5.78 33.94
CA ASP A 189 21.07 -7.20 34.18
C ASP A 189 21.80 -7.88 33.01
N GLY A 190 21.87 -9.21 33.07
CA GLY A 190 22.60 -10.06 32.12
C GLY A 190 21.70 -10.85 31.18
N ILE A 191 20.45 -10.44 30.95
CA ILE A 191 19.48 -11.22 30.17
C ILE A 191 19.15 -10.48 28.88
N VAL A 192 19.16 -11.21 27.76
CA VAL A 192 18.72 -10.70 26.46
C VAL A 192 17.42 -11.39 26.08
N GLN A 193 16.34 -10.62 25.94
CA GLN A 193 15.04 -11.11 25.50
C GLN A 193 14.75 -10.72 24.04
N SER A 194 13.86 -11.45 23.38
CA SER A 194 13.40 -11.09 22.05
C SER A 194 12.56 -9.82 22.10
N PRO A 195 12.91 -8.77 21.34
CA PRO A 195 12.15 -7.54 21.28
C PRO A 195 10.91 -7.62 20.38
N VAL A 196 10.76 -8.70 19.61
CA VAL A 196 9.70 -8.89 18.61
C VAL A 196 9.27 -10.37 18.53
N ASP A 197 8.08 -10.61 17.98
CA ASP A 197 7.73 -11.92 17.44
C ASP A 197 8.40 -12.10 16.07
N GLY A 198 9.05 -13.24 15.83
CA GLY A 198 9.80 -13.42 14.58
C GLY A 198 10.67 -14.68 14.52
N GLU A 199 11.75 -14.57 13.76
CA GLU A 199 12.72 -15.64 13.53
C GLU A 199 14.14 -15.13 13.79
N VAL A 200 14.96 -15.96 14.43
CA VAL A 200 16.41 -15.73 14.60
C VAL A 200 17.11 -15.97 13.27
N VAL A 201 17.54 -14.91 12.59
CA VAL A 201 18.18 -15.00 11.27
C VAL A 201 19.70 -15.04 11.34
N ALA A 202 20.28 -14.52 12.42
CA ALA A 202 21.72 -14.53 12.65
C ALA A 202 22.05 -14.72 14.13
N VAL A 203 23.07 -15.52 14.39
CA VAL A 203 23.63 -15.76 15.70
C VAL A 203 25.14 -15.69 15.55
N PHE A 204 25.78 -14.76 16.24
CA PHE A 204 27.23 -14.58 16.09
C PHE A 204 27.98 -15.60 16.96
N PRO A 205 29.09 -16.21 16.48
CA PRO A 205 29.76 -17.30 17.20
C PRO A 205 30.22 -16.94 18.62
N THR A 206 30.59 -15.68 18.85
CA THR A 206 31.02 -15.18 20.16
C THR A 206 29.85 -14.73 21.05
N GLY A 207 28.59 -14.96 20.66
CA GLY A 207 27.41 -14.74 21.50
C GLY A 207 27.01 -13.28 21.78
N HIS A 208 27.86 -12.32 21.45
CA HIS A 208 27.65 -10.88 21.71
C HIS A 208 26.56 -10.23 20.85
N ALA A 209 26.10 -10.85 19.76
CA ALA A 209 25.11 -10.25 18.87
C ALA A 209 24.13 -11.28 18.31
N ILE A 210 22.89 -10.84 18.11
CA ILE A 210 21.78 -11.65 17.60
C ILE A 210 20.99 -10.82 16.60
N GLY A 211 20.76 -11.38 15.41
CA GLY A 211 19.92 -10.81 14.37
C GLY A 211 18.58 -11.52 14.30
N LEU A 212 17.50 -10.76 14.30
CA LEU A 212 16.12 -11.22 14.23
C LEU A 212 15.43 -10.64 13.00
N ARG A 213 14.46 -11.37 12.45
CA ARG A 213 13.50 -10.83 11.50
C ARG A 213 12.11 -10.92 12.12
N SER A 214 11.48 -9.78 12.33
CA SER A 214 10.11 -9.70 12.85
C SER A 214 9.10 -10.30 11.85
N ALA A 215 7.91 -10.65 12.34
CA ALA A 215 6.80 -11.10 11.51
C ALA A 215 6.41 -10.08 10.41
N ASP A 216 6.65 -8.79 10.67
CA ASP A 216 6.38 -7.69 9.73
C ASP A 216 7.53 -7.44 8.74
N GLY A 217 8.65 -8.16 8.87
CA GLY A 217 9.80 -8.08 7.96
C GLY A 217 10.90 -7.10 8.36
N ALA A 218 10.77 -6.36 9.46
CA ALA A 218 11.88 -5.58 10.01
C ALA A 218 13.02 -6.52 10.45
N GLU A 219 14.26 -6.17 10.12
CA GLU A 219 15.46 -6.90 10.55
C GLU A 219 16.10 -6.15 11.73
N ILE A 220 16.08 -6.76 12.92
CA ILE A 220 16.55 -6.19 14.17
C ILE A 220 17.90 -6.81 14.52
N LEU A 221 18.91 -5.99 14.81
CA LEU A 221 20.16 -6.42 15.41
C LEU A 221 20.21 -5.98 16.87
N ILE A 222 20.45 -6.94 17.75
CA ILE A 222 20.81 -6.70 19.16
C ILE A 222 22.30 -6.97 19.29
N HIS A 223 23.06 -5.95 19.72
CA HIS A 223 24.49 -6.04 19.93
C HIS A 223 24.80 -5.73 21.39
N VAL A 224 25.32 -6.69 22.14
CA VAL A 224 25.60 -6.58 23.58
C VAL A 224 26.98 -5.98 23.80
N GLY A 225 27.02 -4.74 24.29
CA GLY A 225 28.24 -3.98 24.53
C GLY A 225 28.99 -3.55 23.27
N ILE A 226 30.10 -2.84 23.45
CA ILE A 226 30.97 -2.34 22.37
C ILE A 226 32.30 -3.10 22.40
N ASN A 227 32.77 -3.53 21.22
CA ASN A 227 33.98 -4.34 21.03
C ASN A 227 34.00 -5.71 21.75
N THR A 228 32.86 -6.15 22.30
CA THR A 228 32.72 -7.41 23.05
C THR A 228 32.98 -8.68 22.23
N VAL A 229 33.01 -8.58 20.90
CA VAL A 229 33.51 -9.65 20.03
C VAL A 229 34.93 -10.10 20.40
N GLN A 230 35.76 -9.19 20.95
CA GLN A 230 37.14 -9.45 21.37
C GLN A 230 37.24 -10.37 22.60
N LEU A 231 36.14 -10.57 23.34
CA LEU A 231 36.06 -11.55 24.43
C LEU A 231 36.02 -12.99 23.92
N GLY A 232 35.93 -13.22 22.60
CA GLY A 232 36.02 -14.57 22.04
C GLY A 232 34.91 -15.52 22.46
N GLY A 233 33.78 -15.00 22.97
CA GLY A 233 32.67 -15.78 23.51
C GLY A 233 32.71 -16.00 25.02
N GLU A 234 33.75 -15.54 25.71
CA GLU A 234 33.76 -15.54 27.17
C GLU A 234 32.64 -14.66 27.72
N HIS A 235 32.07 -15.08 28.85
CA HIS A 235 30.99 -14.39 29.56
C HIS A 235 29.63 -14.34 28.85
N PHE A 236 29.47 -15.03 27.71
CA PHE A 236 28.18 -15.18 27.03
C PHE A 236 27.70 -16.63 27.07
N THR A 237 26.41 -16.80 27.35
CA THR A 237 25.70 -18.09 27.24
C THR A 237 24.55 -17.91 26.26
N ASN A 238 24.79 -18.26 25.01
CA ASN A 238 23.81 -18.09 23.96
C ASN A 238 22.77 -19.22 23.99
N LYS A 239 21.48 -18.85 23.94
CA LYS A 239 20.34 -19.79 23.95
C LYS A 239 19.63 -19.84 22.60
N ALA A 240 19.77 -18.80 21.79
CA ALA A 240 19.14 -18.68 20.49
C ALA A 240 19.86 -19.53 19.43
N VAL A 241 19.06 -20.18 18.58
CA VAL A 241 19.54 -20.97 17.43
C VAL A 241 19.07 -20.33 16.13
N LYS A 242 19.93 -20.27 15.12
CA LYS A 242 19.52 -19.76 13.80
C LYS A 242 18.36 -20.58 13.22
N GLY A 243 17.34 -19.89 12.69
CA GLY A 243 16.10 -20.47 12.18
C GLY A 243 15.03 -20.72 13.27
N GLN A 244 15.34 -20.45 14.54
CA GLN A 244 14.39 -20.56 15.63
C GLN A 244 13.32 -19.47 15.51
N LYS A 245 12.05 -19.87 15.64
CA LYS A 245 10.95 -18.92 15.87
C LYS A 245 10.92 -18.50 17.33
N VAL A 246 10.74 -17.21 17.56
CA VAL A 246 10.73 -16.60 18.90
C VAL A 246 9.51 -15.70 19.05
N ALA A 247 8.94 -15.68 20.25
CA ALA A 247 7.98 -14.70 20.68
C ALA A 247 8.69 -13.56 21.42
N ARG A 248 8.09 -12.37 21.42
CA ARG A 248 8.56 -11.24 22.25
C ARG A 248 8.66 -11.70 23.71
N GLY A 249 9.79 -11.39 24.34
CA GLY A 249 10.11 -11.79 25.72
C GLY A 249 10.86 -13.11 25.85
N ASP A 250 10.94 -13.94 24.80
CA ASP A 250 11.73 -15.18 24.85
C ASP A 250 13.20 -14.88 25.12
N ILE A 251 13.84 -15.65 26.00
CA ILE A 251 15.25 -15.47 26.32
C ILE A 251 16.12 -15.94 25.15
N LEU A 252 16.92 -15.03 24.61
CA LEU A 252 17.81 -15.27 23.48
C LEU A 252 19.24 -15.58 23.94
N SER A 253 19.73 -14.90 24.98
CA SER A 253 21.09 -15.07 25.49
C SER A 253 21.18 -14.56 26.92
N GLU A 254 22.21 -15.00 27.63
CA GLU A 254 22.61 -14.50 28.93
C GLU A 254 24.08 -14.08 28.90
N PHE A 255 24.45 -13.09 29.70
CA PHE A 255 25.83 -12.63 29.81
C PHE A 255 26.21 -12.21 31.23
N ASP A 256 27.48 -12.36 31.58
CA ASP A 256 28.01 -11.90 32.87
C ASP A 256 28.43 -10.43 32.79
N ARG A 257 27.50 -9.56 33.18
CA ARG A 257 27.69 -8.11 33.26
C ARG A 257 28.93 -7.71 34.08
N HIS A 258 29.18 -8.36 35.22
CA HIS A 258 30.28 -7.99 36.10
C HIS A 258 31.62 -8.35 35.48
N ALA A 259 31.72 -9.54 34.87
CA ALA A 259 32.94 -9.99 34.22
C ALA A 259 33.28 -9.15 32.97
N ILE A 260 32.28 -8.81 32.15
CA ILE A 260 32.49 -7.96 30.96
C ILE A 260 33.00 -6.55 31.36
N LEU A 261 32.41 -5.95 32.39
CA LEU A 261 32.87 -4.66 32.91
C LEU A 261 34.27 -4.77 33.54
N ALA A 262 34.56 -5.85 34.26
CA ALA A 262 35.88 -6.09 34.84
C ALA A 262 36.97 -6.31 33.78
N ALA A 263 36.60 -6.87 32.63
CA ALA A 263 37.46 -6.99 31.45
C ALA A 263 37.65 -5.65 30.70
N GLY A 264 36.98 -4.58 31.12
CA GLY A 264 37.16 -3.22 30.60
C GLY A 264 36.31 -2.87 29.39
N TYR A 265 35.26 -3.65 29.09
CA TYR A 265 34.37 -3.41 27.95
C TYR A 265 33.14 -2.58 28.35
N ASP A 266 32.69 -1.75 27.42
CA ASP A 266 31.46 -0.96 27.55
C ASP A 266 30.24 -1.86 27.27
N LEU A 267 29.24 -1.82 28.15
CA LEU A 267 28.00 -2.60 28.03
C LEU A 267 26.88 -1.85 27.31
N THR A 268 27.12 -0.64 26.83
CA THR A 268 26.19 0.07 25.95
C THR A 268 25.84 -0.82 24.76
N SER A 269 24.58 -1.22 24.67
CA SER A 269 24.11 -2.29 23.79
C SER A 269 23.14 -1.75 22.73
N PRO A 270 23.59 -1.57 21.47
CA PRO A 270 22.72 -1.13 20.37
C PRO A 270 21.59 -2.12 20.05
N VAL A 271 20.40 -1.57 19.81
CA VAL A 271 19.22 -2.27 19.29
C VAL A 271 18.73 -1.50 18.07
N ILE A 272 18.99 -2.03 16.88
CA ILE A 272 18.83 -1.28 15.62
C ILE A 272 18.07 -2.07 14.56
N VAL A 273 17.42 -1.38 13.64
CA VAL A 273 16.82 -1.90 12.42
C VAL A 273 17.81 -1.75 11.27
N THR A 274 18.24 -2.87 10.69
CA THR A 274 19.33 -2.92 9.71
C THR A 274 18.84 -2.78 8.26
N ASN A 275 17.58 -3.08 7.97
CA ASN A 275 16.99 -2.98 6.63
C ASN A 275 16.29 -1.61 6.41
N GLY A 276 17.03 -0.53 6.61
CA GLY A 276 16.51 0.85 6.55
C GLY A 276 15.87 1.29 5.23
N ALA A 277 16.10 0.58 4.11
CA ALA A 277 15.38 0.84 2.86
C ALA A 277 13.88 0.46 2.96
N ALA A 278 13.58 -0.62 3.68
CA ALA A 278 12.22 -1.06 3.97
C ALA A 278 11.64 -0.35 5.19
N PHE A 279 12.47 0.03 6.16
CA PHE A 279 12.06 0.73 7.39
C PHE A 279 12.91 2.01 7.62
N PRO A 280 12.65 3.10 6.87
CA PRO A 280 13.53 4.28 6.85
C PRO A 280 13.43 5.16 8.10
N GLU A 281 12.34 5.05 8.85
CA GLU A 281 12.04 5.92 9.97
C GLU A 281 11.74 5.11 11.23
N ILE A 282 12.14 5.67 12.38
CA ILE A 282 11.71 5.21 13.70
C ILE A 282 11.03 6.35 14.44
N ASP A 283 10.02 6.03 15.26
CA ASP A 283 9.32 6.98 16.12
C ASP A 283 9.02 6.35 17.50
N GLY A 284 8.44 7.16 18.40
CA GLY A 284 8.01 6.68 19.72
C GLY A 284 9.16 6.12 20.55
N VAL A 285 10.34 6.73 20.43
CA VAL A 285 11.56 6.29 21.11
C VAL A 285 11.42 6.48 22.61
N ALA A 286 11.68 5.41 23.38
CA ALA A 286 11.70 5.44 24.83
C ALA A 286 12.90 6.25 25.36
N GLU A 287 12.74 6.87 26.52
CA GLU A 287 13.76 7.69 27.16
C GLU A 287 13.95 7.28 28.63
N GLY A 288 15.19 7.30 29.11
CA GLY A 288 15.49 7.00 30.51
C GLY A 288 15.39 5.51 30.83
N ALA A 289 14.85 5.18 32.00
CA ALA A 289 14.73 3.79 32.44
C ALA A 289 13.68 3.03 31.62
N VAL A 290 13.98 1.79 31.24
CA VAL A 290 13.11 0.89 30.49
C VAL A 290 13.19 -0.52 31.07
N THR A 291 12.06 -1.22 31.11
CA THR A 291 11.99 -2.64 31.48
C THR A 291 11.96 -3.51 30.21
N ALA A 292 12.55 -4.69 30.28
CA ALA A 292 12.53 -5.68 29.21
C ALA A 292 11.07 -5.97 28.81
N GLY A 293 10.83 -5.98 27.50
CA GLY A 293 9.49 -6.13 26.96
C GLY A 293 8.65 -4.86 26.93
N GLU A 294 9.07 -3.71 27.48
CA GLU A 294 8.42 -2.42 27.20
C GLU A 294 8.76 -1.92 25.79
N THR A 295 7.94 -1.05 25.21
CA THR A 295 8.20 -0.52 23.86
C THR A 295 9.45 0.37 23.88
N LEU A 296 10.41 0.07 23.01
CA LEU A 296 11.64 0.83 22.86
C LEU A 296 11.52 1.86 21.74
N PHE A 297 10.96 1.48 20.60
CA PHE A 297 10.59 2.38 19.49
C PHE A 297 9.66 1.64 18.50
N ARG A 298 9.12 2.37 17.53
CA ARG A 298 8.37 1.81 16.40
C ARG A 298 9.14 2.08 15.11
N ALA A 299 9.29 1.07 14.27
CA ALA A 299 9.93 1.17 12.97
C ALA A 299 8.87 1.18 11.88
N THR A 300 8.87 2.22 11.05
CA THR A 300 7.79 2.49 10.09
C THR A 300 8.14 1.94 8.72
N GLU A 301 7.31 1.04 8.18
CA GLU A 301 7.50 0.42 6.86
C GLU A 301 7.30 1.45 5.74
N ASN A 302 8.21 1.47 4.77
CA ASN A 302 8.03 2.21 3.53
C ASN A 302 7.02 1.47 2.63
N ALA A 303 5.80 1.99 2.55
CA ALA A 303 4.72 1.41 1.75
C ALA A 303 5.07 1.20 0.26
N ALA A 304 6.07 1.91 -0.28
CA ALA A 304 6.54 1.71 -1.65
C ALA A 304 7.46 0.49 -1.82
N ALA A 305 8.18 0.06 -0.77
CA ALA A 305 9.11 -1.06 -0.83
C ALA A 305 8.40 -2.42 -0.97
N LYS A 306 7.20 -2.55 -0.39
CA LYS A 306 6.38 -3.77 -0.42
C LYS A 306 5.77 -4.07 -1.80
N GLN A 307 5.71 -3.09 -2.71
CA GLN A 307 5.15 -3.29 -4.06
C GLN A 307 6.13 -3.96 -5.04
N ASN A 308 7.40 -4.15 -4.64
CA ASN A 308 8.47 -4.70 -5.47
C ASN A 308 9.01 -6.06 -4.97
N GLN A 309 8.39 -6.67 -3.95
CA GLN A 309 8.64 -8.06 -3.51
C GLN A 309 7.44 -8.94 -3.84
#